data_AF-A0A5B8URZ0-F1
#
_entry.id   AF-A0A5B8URZ0-F1
#
_cell.length_a   1.000
_cell.length_b   1.000
_cell.length_c   1.000
_cell.angle_alpha   90.00
_cell.angle_beta   90.00
_cell.angle_gamma   90.00
#
_symmetry.space_group_name_H-M   'P 1'
#
loop_
_entity.id
_entity.type
_entity.pdbx_description
1 polymer ?
#
loop_
_entity_poly.entity_id
_entity_poly.type
_entity_poly.pdbx_seq_one_letter_code
_entity_poly.pdbx_strand_id
1 'polypeptide(L)'
;MDTEVINLGDIITLTSHAYLNDLTSIVISGEPQFLPPLFAVVEIYKVQGEEGSPDSFEYKCIWFATKLQTFEYVRFKHIYVRKLTVDNSNLLVDELQPGAMVTLKTMDYELSKRKASLSLEDNTLHSGASNTTINALLTHLSPVMHVLSIKDHKSKHPKNKIEHEEPEQAEIRHPSKDVMCFWYNSLKEKFSEIVIPIEALKLVNPINPTLLDLINEVINSAFCLRVINQEQIYLVKPKLITYRSGYYFLRGYDYVLNRITELSIDNNSKYEKIEKFVLHSAPEFNLEQDPNSLSKDAALVDIEKKISNASTNHNYIRIKYKNRNDILSIRTIKEYKILLGREDGADYKYLQGFCCLRMAERVFRLDRIDNVEELDLKFE
;
A
#
# COMPACT_ATOMS: atom_id res chain seq x y z
N MET A 1 -10.65 -8.41 -28.74
CA MET A 1 -10.09 -8.19 -27.40
C MET A 1 -9.03 -9.23 -27.26
N ASP A 2 -7.76 -8.83 -27.25
CA ASP A 2 -6.66 -9.78 -27.09
C ASP A 2 -6.84 -10.48 -25.75
N THR A 3 -7.01 -11.80 -25.80
CA THR A 3 -7.17 -12.64 -24.62
C THR A 3 -5.83 -12.67 -23.90
N GLU A 4 -5.72 -11.90 -22.81
CA GLU A 4 -4.56 -11.99 -21.93
C GLU A 4 -4.38 -13.45 -21.49
N VAL A 5 -3.20 -14.00 -21.79
CA VAL A 5 -2.87 -15.38 -21.46
C VAL A 5 -2.72 -15.50 -19.95
N ILE A 6 -3.59 -16.31 -19.35
CA ILE A 6 -3.55 -16.66 -17.93
C ILE A 6 -2.62 -17.87 -17.75
N ASN A 7 -1.67 -17.74 -16.82
CA ASN A 7 -0.68 -18.76 -16.48
C ASN A 7 -0.87 -19.28 -15.05
N LEU A 8 -0.17 -20.35 -14.71
CA LEU A 8 -0.12 -20.88 -13.34
C LEU A 8 0.47 -19.82 -12.39
N GLY A 9 -0.12 -19.70 -11.21
CA GLY A 9 0.27 -18.70 -10.22
C GLY A 9 -0.17 -17.26 -10.51
N ASP A 10 -0.85 -17.00 -11.63
CA ASP A 10 -1.49 -15.71 -11.85
C ASP A 10 -2.63 -15.50 -10.84
N ILE A 11 -2.79 -14.25 -10.42
CA ILE A 11 -3.92 -13.83 -9.59
C ILE A 11 -5.06 -13.42 -10.50
N ILE A 12 -6.22 -14.04 -10.27
CA ILE A 12 -7.45 -13.76 -11.01
C ILE A 12 -8.57 -13.34 -10.08
N THR A 13 -9.56 -12.67 -10.65
CA THR A 13 -10.79 -12.25 -9.99
C THR A 13 -11.99 -12.61 -10.83
N LEU A 14 -13.16 -12.67 -10.20
CA LEU A 14 -14.42 -12.72 -10.96
C LEU A 14 -14.65 -11.39 -11.67
N THR A 15 -15.33 -11.43 -12.81
CA THR A 15 -15.76 -10.21 -13.54
C THR A 15 -16.61 -9.27 -12.69
N SER A 16 -17.28 -9.79 -11.65
CA SER A 16 -18.06 -9.03 -10.66
C SER A 16 -17.22 -8.38 -9.54
N HIS A 17 -15.92 -8.70 -9.43
CA HIS A 17 -15.05 -8.11 -8.42
C HIS A 17 -14.76 -6.63 -8.74
N ALA A 18 -14.53 -5.83 -7.69
CA ALA A 18 -14.29 -4.40 -7.82
C ALA A 18 -12.97 -4.05 -8.54
N TYR A 19 -11.92 -4.85 -8.31
CA TYR A 19 -10.61 -4.66 -8.97
C TYR A 19 -10.69 -4.88 -10.48
N LEU A 20 -9.98 -4.01 -11.22
CA LEU A 20 -9.93 -4.02 -12.69
C LEU A 20 -8.45 -3.99 -13.10
N ASN A 21 -7.93 -5.04 -13.75
CA ASN A 21 -6.57 -5.10 -14.30
C ASN A 21 -5.48 -4.60 -13.31
N ASP A 22 -5.06 -3.34 -13.46
CA ASP A 22 -4.08 -2.60 -12.66
C ASP A 22 -4.69 -1.74 -11.52
N LEU A 23 -5.99 -1.42 -11.62
CA LEU A 23 -6.74 -0.65 -10.63
C LEU A 23 -7.12 -1.51 -9.42
N THR A 24 -6.19 -1.56 -8.46
CA THR A 24 -6.33 -2.28 -7.18
C THR A 24 -6.53 -1.34 -5.98
N SER A 25 -6.32 -0.03 -6.16
CA SER A 25 -6.53 0.99 -5.13
C SER A 25 -8.00 1.48 -5.10
N ILE A 26 -8.93 0.58 -4.79
CA ILE A 26 -10.37 0.87 -4.73
C ILE A 26 -10.87 0.74 -3.29
N VAL A 27 -11.63 1.73 -2.84
CA VAL A 27 -12.33 1.70 -1.55
C VAL A 27 -13.76 1.20 -1.75
N ILE A 28 -14.11 0.12 -1.06
CA ILE A 28 -15.42 -0.53 -1.16
C ILE A 28 -16.39 0.14 -0.21
N SER A 29 -17.43 0.80 -0.74
CA SER A 29 -18.45 1.52 0.06
C SER A 29 -19.76 0.75 0.26
N GLY A 30 -19.96 -0.38 -0.44
CA GLY A 30 -21.12 -1.27 -0.27
C GLY A 30 -20.88 -2.38 0.77
N GLU A 31 -21.82 -3.33 0.88
CA GLU A 31 -21.70 -4.50 1.75
C GLU A 31 -20.50 -5.37 1.33
N PRO A 32 -19.40 -5.38 2.10
CA PRO A 32 -18.17 -6.04 1.67
C PRO A 32 -18.24 -7.57 1.75
N GLN A 33 -19.25 -8.14 2.42
CA GLN A 33 -19.44 -9.60 2.48
C GLN A 33 -19.76 -10.24 1.12
N PHE A 34 -20.24 -9.45 0.16
CA PHE A 34 -20.52 -9.92 -1.20
C PHE A 34 -19.33 -9.78 -2.15
N LEU A 35 -18.22 -9.19 -1.70
CA LEU A 35 -17.02 -9.11 -2.52
C LEU A 35 -16.34 -10.49 -2.58
N PRO A 36 -16.19 -11.08 -3.79
CA PRO A 36 -15.51 -12.36 -3.92
C PRO A 36 -14.03 -12.25 -3.50
N PRO A 37 -13.41 -13.36 -3.07
CA PRO A 37 -11.97 -13.39 -2.84
C PRO A 37 -11.20 -13.21 -4.16
N LEU A 38 -9.91 -12.91 -4.05
CA LEU A 38 -8.95 -13.10 -5.12
C LEU A 38 -8.54 -14.57 -5.15
N PHE A 39 -8.24 -15.08 -6.34
CA PHE A 39 -7.87 -16.48 -6.52
C PHE A 39 -6.49 -16.59 -7.15
N ALA A 40 -5.73 -17.61 -6.77
CA ALA A 40 -4.49 -17.99 -7.45
C ALA A 40 -4.74 -19.21 -8.36
N VAL A 41 -4.29 -19.15 -9.60
CA VAL A 41 -4.45 -20.25 -10.57
C VAL A 41 -3.49 -21.40 -10.23
N VAL A 42 -4.01 -22.61 -10.06
CA VAL A 42 -3.23 -23.79 -9.69
C VAL A 42 -3.14 -24.86 -10.79
N GLU A 43 -4.15 -24.95 -11.67
CA GLU A 43 -4.15 -25.86 -12.82
C GLU A 43 -4.97 -25.20 -13.95
N ILE A 44 -4.58 -25.45 -15.20
CA ILE A 44 -5.29 -24.96 -16.39
C ILE A 44 -5.69 -26.15 -17.26
N TYR A 45 -6.96 -26.18 -17.66
CA TYR A 45 -7.54 -27.23 -18.48
C TYR A 45 -7.98 -26.63 -19.81
N LYS A 46 -7.44 -27.15 -20.92
CA LYS A 46 -7.98 -26.85 -22.25
C LYS A 46 -9.28 -27.64 -22.46
N VAL A 47 -10.36 -26.95 -22.74
CA VAL A 47 -11.64 -27.54 -23.12
C VAL A 47 -11.77 -27.41 -24.64
N GLN A 48 -11.74 -28.56 -25.33
CA GLN A 48 -12.00 -28.59 -26.77
C GLN A 48 -13.42 -28.09 -27.03
N GLY A 49 -13.51 -27.09 -27.90
CA GLY A 49 -14.78 -26.63 -28.42
C GLY A 49 -15.37 -27.65 -29.39
N GLU A 50 -16.69 -27.60 -29.61
CA GLU A 50 -17.31 -28.25 -30.77
C GLU A 50 -16.73 -27.67 -32.07
N GLU A 51 -16.70 -28.46 -33.16
CA GLU A 51 -16.08 -28.08 -34.43
C GLU A 51 -16.41 -26.63 -34.84
N GLY A 52 -15.39 -25.77 -34.95
CA GLY A 52 -15.52 -24.37 -35.33
C GLY A 52 -15.65 -23.36 -34.19
N SER A 53 -15.67 -23.80 -32.93
CA SER A 53 -15.61 -22.89 -31.77
C SER A 53 -14.16 -22.69 -31.27
N PRO A 54 -13.80 -21.47 -30.81
CA PRO A 54 -12.46 -21.21 -30.30
C PRO A 54 -12.19 -22.04 -29.04
N ASP A 55 -10.93 -22.44 -28.86
CA ASP A 55 -10.46 -23.14 -27.66
C ASP A 55 -10.93 -22.41 -26.39
N SER A 56 -11.56 -23.16 -25.48
CA SER A 56 -11.97 -22.64 -24.17
C SER A 56 -11.04 -23.14 -23.08
N PHE A 57 -10.86 -22.36 -22.03
CA PHE A 57 -10.02 -22.73 -20.90
C PHE A 57 -10.82 -22.72 -19.61
N GLU A 58 -10.60 -23.75 -18.78
CA GLU A 58 -11.05 -23.81 -17.39
C GLU A 58 -9.86 -23.70 -16.45
N TYR A 59 -10.00 -22.87 -15.42
CA TYR A 59 -8.96 -22.56 -14.46
C TYR A 59 -9.38 -23.10 -13.10
N LYS A 60 -8.61 -24.05 -12.56
CA LYS A 60 -8.75 -24.44 -11.16
C LYS A 60 -7.93 -23.46 -10.33
N CYS A 61 -8.57 -22.89 -9.34
CA CYS A 61 -7.99 -21.83 -8.53
C CYS A 61 -8.15 -22.14 -7.04
N ILE A 62 -7.22 -21.63 -6.24
CA ILE A 62 -7.23 -21.74 -4.78
C ILE A 62 -7.49 -20.38 -4.14
N TRP A 63 -8.20 -20.39 -3.02
CA TRP A 63 -8.41 -19.23 -2.15
C TRP A 63 -8.57 -19.69 -0.69
N PHE A 64 -8.54 -18.75 0.26
CA PHE A 64 -8.72 -19.06 1.68
C PHE A 64 -10.05 -18.53 2.23
N ALA A 65 -10.86 -19.46 2.75
CA ALA A 65 -12.14 -19.19 3.36
C ALA A 65 -12.00 -18.88 4.85
N THR A 66 -11.82 -17.60 5.21
CA THR A 66 -11.59 -17.18 6.61
C THR A 66 -12.67 -17.66 7.59
N LYS A 67 -13.95 -17.70 7.16
CA LYS A 67 -15.05 -18.20 7.98
C LYS A 67 -14.93 -19.70 8.30
N LEU A 68 -14.39 -20.49 7.37
CA LEU A 68 -14.20 -21.93 7.53
C LEU A 68 -12.81 -22.29 8.05
N GLN A 69 -11.87 -21.34 8.03
CA GLN A 69 -10.44 -21.55 8.29
C GLN A 69 -9.86 -22.68 7.39
N THR A 70 -10.29 -22.73 6.13
CA THR A 70 -9.86 -23.74 5.15
C THR A 70 -9.45 -23.09 3.83
N PHE A 71 -8.58 -23.78 3.09
CA PHE A 71 -8.32 -23.46 1.70
C PHE A 71 -9.30 -24.22 0.82
N GLU A 72 -9.86 -23.52 -0.15
CA GLU A 72 -10.90 -24.04 -1.02
C GLU A 72 -10.44 -23.97 -2.48
N TYR A 73 -10.90 -24.94 -3.27
CA TYR A 73 -10.63 -25.00 -4.71
C TYR A 73 -11.92 -24.81 -5.49
N VAL A 74 -11.83 -24.06 -6.57
CA VAL A 74 -12.96 -23.80 -7.46
C VAL A 74 -12.49 -23.77 -8.90
N ARG A 75 -13.34 -24.21 -9.83
CA ARG A 75 -13.07 -24.17 -11.27
C ARG A 75 -13.91 -23.07 -11.90
N PHE A 76 -13.27 -22.25 -12.72
CA PHE A 76 -13.93 -21.19 -13.48
C PHE A 76 -13.65 -21.32 -14.97
N LYS A 77 -14.68 -21.09 -15.78
CA LYS A 77 -14.49 -20.85 -17.22
C LYS A 77 -13.88 -19.48 -17.44
N HIS A 78 -13.07 -19.35 -18.49
CA HIS A 78 -12.41 -18.10 -18.86
C HIS A 78 -13.33 -16.87 -18.88
N ILE A 79 -14.56 -17.03 -19.37
CA ILE A 79 -15.55 -15.95 -19.48
C ILE A 79 -15.95 -15.29 -18.15
N TYR A 80 -15.72 -15.96 -17.02
CA TYR A 80 -16.10 -15.46 -15.69
C TYR A 80 -14.95 -14.79 -14.94
N VAL A 81 -13.73 -14.84 -15.48
CA VAL A 81 -12.53 -14.42 -14.77
C VAL A 81 -11.79 -13.32 -15.50
N ARG A 82 -11.05 -12.52 -14.73
CA ARG A 82 -10.11 -11.52 -15.22
C ARG A 82 -8.79 -11.66 -14.47
N LYS A 83 -7.69 -11.55 -15.20
CA LYS A 83 -6.35 -11.47 -14.63
C LYS A 83 -6.13 -10.10 -14.01
N LEU A 84 -5.43 -10.07 -12.87
CA LEU A 84 -4.88 -8.83 -12.33
C LEU A 84 -3.45 -8.67 -12.82
N THR A 85 -3.10 -7.46 -13.25
CA THR A 85 -1.72 -7.13 -13.64
C THR A 85 -0.94 -6.90 -12.36
N VAL A 86 -0.24 -7.94 -11.94
CA VAL A 86 0.51 -8.01 -10.69
C VAL A 86 1.98 -8.16 -10.99
N ASP A 87 2.83 -7.51 -10.20
CA ASP A 87 4.26 -7.82 -10.19
C ASP A 87 4.43 -9.28 -9.78
N ASN A 88 4.63 -10.13 -10.79
CA ASN A 88 4.89 -11.55 -10.65
C ASN A 88 6.33 -11.74 -10.15
N SER A 89 6.60 -11.34 -8.92
CA SER A 89 7.70 -11.92 -8.14
C SER A 89 7.34 -13.39 -7.90
N ASN A 90 7.61 -14.21 -8.90
CA ASN A 90 7.49 -15.64 -8.76
C ASN A 90 8.54 -16.07 -7.73
N LEU A 91 8.09 -16.81 -6.72
CA LEU A 91 8.99 -17.56 -5.86
C LEU A 91 9.96 -18.35 -6.75
N LEU A 92 11.25 -18.06 -6.63
CA LEU A 92 12.24 -18.95 -7.22
C LEU A 92 12.18 -20.24 -6.41
N VAL A 93 11.93 -21.34 -7.10
CA VAL A 93 11.77 -22.67 -6.50
C VAL A 93 12.95 -23.04 -5.58
N ASP A 94 14.13 -22.49 -5.87
CA ASP A 94 15.37 -22.75 -5.15
C ASP A 94 15.46 -22.02 -3.79
N GLU A 95 14.67 -20.96 -3.60
CA GLU A 95 14.63 -20.19 -2.35
C GLU A 95 13.78 -20.85 -1.27
N LEU A 96 12.91 -21.80 -1.65
CA LEU A 96 11.98 -22.42 -0.72
C LEU A 96 12.61 -23.63 -0.03
N GLN A 97 12.72 -23.55 1.29
CA GLN A 97 13.26 -24.61 2.14
C GLN A 97 12.26 -25.00 3.24
N PRO A 98 12.30 -26.24 3.78
CA PRO A 98 11.55 -26.60 4.97
C PRO A 98 11.79 -25.61 6.13
N GLY A 99 10.73 -25.22 6.82
CA GLY A 99 10.73 -24.19 7.87
C GLY A 99 10.47 -22.76 7.38
N ALA A 100 10.59 -22.49 6.08
CA ALA A 100 10.26 -21.19 5.51
C ALA A 100 8.79 -20.81 5.77
N MET A 101 8.53 -19.51 5.93
CA MET A 101 7.18 -18.96 6.08
C MET A 101 6.63 -18.58 4.71
N VAL A 102 5.42 -19.04 4.41
CA VAL A 102 4.73 -18.78 3.14
C VAL A 102 3.29 -18.37 3.36
N THR A 103 2.72 -17.69 2.37
CA THR A 103 1.30 -17.32 2.31
C THR A 103 0.80 -17.50 0.87
N LEU A 104 -0.51 -17.37 0.63
CA LEU A 104 -1.01 -17.29 -0.75
C LEU A 104 -0.51 -16.01 -1.41
N LYS A 105 -0.19 -16.09 -2.71
CA LYS A 105 0.25 -14.95 -3.51
C LYS A 105 -0.79 -13.81 -3.55
N THR A 106 -2.06 -14.12 -3.30
CA THR A 106 -3.15 -13.13 -3.19
C THR A 106 -3.07 -12.22 -1.96
N MET A 107 -2.24 -12.56 -0.97
CA MET A 107 -2.21 -11.92 0.35
C MET A 107 -2.02 -10.40 0.31
N ASP A 108 -1.06 -9.89 -0.45
CA ASP A 108 -0.77 -8.44 -0.45
C ASP A 108 -1.98 -7.63 -0.97
N TYR A 109 -2.67 -8.18 -1.98
CA TYR A 109 -3.84 -7.57 -2.59
C TYR A 109 -5.09 -7.74 -1.72
N GLU A 110 -5.21 -8.82 -0.98
CA GLU A 110 -6.27 -8.95 0.03
C GLU A 110 -6.05 -7.97 1.20
N LEU A 111 -4.80 -7.79 1.65
CA LEU A 111 -4.43 -6.83 2.69
C LEU A 111 -4.61 -5.37 2.25
N SER A 112 -4.55 -5.07 0.96
CA SER A 112 -4.74 -3.71 0.43
C SER A 112 -6.21 -3.31 0.31
N LYS A 113 -7.15 -4.25 0.37
CA LYS A 113 -8.59 -3.94 0.33
C LYS A 113 -8.98 -3.01 1.48
N ARG A 114 -9.76 -1.98 1.15
CA ARG A 114 -10.28 -1.00 2.11
C ARG A 114 -11.80 -0.94 1.99
N LYS A 115 -12.50 -0.86 3.12
CA LYS A 115 -13.92 -0.57 3.20
C LYS A 115 -14.15 0.83 3.74
N ALA A 116 -15.07 1.57 3.14
CA ALA A 116 -15.61 2.79 3.69
C ALA A 116 -16.88 2.47 4.49
N SER A 117 -17.00 3.01 5.68
CA SER A 117 -18.21 2.97 6.48
C SER A 117 -18.69 4.41 6.68
N LEU A 118 -19.93 4.66 6.25
CA LEU A 118 -20.58 5.95 6.45
C LEU A 118 -21.16 5.98 7.87
N SER A 119 -20.56 6.74 8.77
CA SER A 119 -21.23 7.12 10.01
C SER A 119 -22.03 8.39 9.75
N LEU A 120 -23.35 8.26 9.67
CA LEU A 120 -24.26 9.39 9.81
C LEU A 120 -24.37 9.69 11.31
N GLU A 121 -23.56 10.62 11.80
CA GLU A 121 -23.83 11.26 13.09
C GLU A 121 -24.78 12.43 12.84
N ASP A 122 -26.04 12.31 13.28
CA ASP A 122 -27.10 13.30 13.07
C ASP A 122 -26.86 14.66 13.79
N ASN A 123 -25.72 14.84 14.48
CA ASN A 123 -25.47 16.00 15.36
C ASN A 123 -24.33 16.95 14.92
N THR A 124 -23.75 16.83 13.73
CA THR A 124 -22.68 17.75 13.31
C THR A 124 -23.19 18.88 12.40
N LEU A 125 -23.93 19.83 12.97
CA LEU A 125 -24.26 21.12 12.34
C LEU A 125 -23.04 22.02 12.05
N HIS A 126 -21.83 21.63 12.47
CA HIS A 126 -20.61 22.46 12.37
C HIS A 126 -19.37 21.79 11.73
N SER A 127 -19.48 20.59 11.18
CA SER A 127 -18.44 20.01 10.32
C SER A 127 -19.06 19.50 9.03
N GLY A 128 -18.99 20.31 7.97
CA GLY A 128 -19.54 20.00 6.64
C GLY A 128 -18.86 18.85 5.89
N ALA A 129 -18.34 17.84 6.59
CA ALA A 129 -17.79 16.63 6.03
C ALA A 129 -18.40 15.44 6.76
N SER A 130 -19.12 14.59 6.03
CA SER A 130 -19.49 13.26 6.52
C SER A 130 -18.22 12.53 6.94
N ASN A 131 -18.16 12.06 8.19
CA ASN A 131 -17.02 11.29 8.69
C ASN A 131 -17.02 9.90 8.06
N THR A 132 -16.53 9.79 6.82
CA THR A 132 -16.33 8.49 6.19
C THR A 132 -15.12 7.83 6.83
N THR A 133 -15.35 6.73 7.55
CA THR A 133 -14.26 5.95 8.15
C THR A 133 -13.79 4.90 7.15
N ILE A 134 -12.50 4.92 6.80
CA ILE A 134 -11.90 3.94 5.90
C ILE A 134 -11.11 2.94 6.73
N ASN A 135 -11.49 1.66 6.67
CA ASN A 135 -10.88 0.57 7.43
C ASN A 135 -10.35 -0.50 6.47
N ALA A 136 -9.38 -1.30 6.91
CA ALA A 136 -8.94 -2.48 6.15
C ALA A 136 -10.06 -3.53 6.09
N LEU A 137 -10.17 -4.24 4.95
CA LEU A 137 -11.11 -5.33 4.77
C LEU A 137 -10.38 -6.67 4.86
N LEU A 138 -10.50 -7.34 6.01
CA LEU A 138 -9.68 -8.51 6.36
C LEU A 138 -10.44 -9.85 6.16
N THR A 139 -11.21 -9.99 5.08
CA THR A 139 -12.18 -11.09 4.94
C THR A 139 -11.62 -12.38 4.34
N HIS A 140 -10.60 -12.31 3.48
CA HIS A 140 -10.10 -13.48 2.72
C HIS A 140 -8.58 -13.62 2.84
N LEU A 141 -8.07 -13.44 4.07
CA LEU A 141 -6.63 -13.48 4.36
C LEU A 141 -6.21 -14.90 4.72
N SER A 142 -5.35 -15.50 3.90
CA SER A 142 -4.70 -16.76 4.27
C SER A 142 -3.83 -16.63 5.52
N PRO A 143 -3.72 -17.68 6.34
CA PRO A 143 -2.76 -17.71 7.43
C PRO A 143 -1.34 -17.72 6.86
N VAL A 144 -0.38 -17.28 7.67
CA VAL A 144 1.03 -17.62 7.44
C VAL A 144 1.18 -19.10 7.73
N MET A 145 1.78 -19.82 6.80
CA MET A 145 2.04 -21.24 6.89
C MET A 145 3.53 -21.50 6.95
N HIS A 146 3.92 -22.64 7.51
CA HIS A 146 5.30 -23.12 7.50
C HIS A 146 5.45 -24.30 6.54
N VAL A 147 6.50 -24.27 5.73
CA VAL A 147 6.82 -25.36 4.80
C VAL A 147 7.30 -26.59 5.56
N LEU A 148 6.65 -27.74 5.36
CA LEU A 148 7.08 -29.04 5.87
C LEU A 148 7.95 -29.80 4.87
N SER A 149 7.49 -29.89 3.62
CA SER A 149 8.18 -30.63 2.57
C SER A 149 7.81 -30.13 1.19
N ILE A 150 8.72 -30.28 0.25
CA ILE A 150 8.53 -29.92 -1.16
C ILE A 150 8.71 -31.19 -1.97
N LYS A 151 7.77 -31.50 -2.86
CA LYS A 151 7.79 -32.69 -3.71
C LYS A 151 7.47 -32.30 -5.14
N ASP A 152 8.03 -33.02 -6.10
CA ASP A 152 7.64 -32.86 -7.50
C ASP A 152 6.17 -33.23 -7.67
N HIS A 153 5.45 -32.42 -8.44
CA HIS A 153 4.03 -32.63 -8.65
C HIS A 153 3.80 -33.96 -9.39
N LYS A 154 3.04 -34.86 -8.75
CA LYS A 154 2.67 -36.15 -9.35
C LYS A 154 1.27 -36.04 -9.93
N SER A 155 1.19 -35.75 -11.23
CA SER A 155 -0.09 -35.84 -11.94
C SER A 155 -0.62 -37.28 -11.85
N LYS A 156 -1.84 -37.44 -11.36
CA LYS A 156 -2.56 -38.72 -11.35
C LYS A 156 -3.19 -39.05 -12.71
N HIS A 157 -3.09 -38.14 -13.67
CA HIS A 157 -3.51 -38.44 -15.04
C HIS A 157 -2.49 -39.41 -15.65
N PRO A 158 -2.94 -40.53 -16.22
CA PRO A 158 -2.02 -41.46 -16.87
C PRO A 158 -1.26 -40.68 -17.93
N LYS A 159 0.07 -40.65 -17.80
CA LYS A 159 0.94 -40.39 -18.95
C LYS A 159 0.66 -41.56 -19.89
N ASN A 160 -0.31 -41.42 -20.80
CA ASN A 160 -0.52 -42.42 -21.83
C ASN A 160 0.80 -42.51 -22.59
N LYS A 161 1.44 -43.68 -22.44
CA LYS A 161 2.51 -44.12 -23.32
C LYS A 161 1.95 -44.02 -24.74
N ILE A 162 2.54 -43.14 -25.53
CA ILE A 162 2.26 -43.06 -26.96
C ILE A 162 2.81 -44.34 -27.58
N GLU A 163 1.94 -45.31 -27.83
CA GLU A 163 2.08 -46.23 -28.96
C GLU A 163 0.67 -46.38 -29.55
N HIS A 164 0.48 -45.74 -30.70
CA HIS A 164 -0.68 -45.79 -31.61
C HIS A 164 -1.87 -44.86 -31.31
N GLU A 165 -1.99 -43.87 -32.21
CA GLU A 165 -3.17 -43.18 -32.74
C GLU A 165 -4.07 -42.41 -31.75
N GLU A 166 -4.25 -41.12 -32.09
CA GLU A 166 -4.96 -40.05 -31.38
C GLU A 166 -6.29 -40.44 -30.68
N PRO A 167 -6.61 -39.76 -29.56
CA PRO A 167 -7.16 -38.42 -29.64
C PRO A 167 -6.27 -37.39 -28.94
N GLU A 168 -6.11 -36.21 -29.55
CA GLU A 168 -5.57 -35.00 -28.91
C GLU A 168 -6.27 -34.77 -27.55
N GLN A 169 -5.63 -35.20 -26.47
CA GLN A 169 -6.14 -34.99 -25.12
C GLN A 169 -5.87 -33.54 -24.72
N ALA A 170 -6.90 -32.87 -24.19
CA ALA A 170 -6.87 -31.59 -23.52
C ALA A 170 -5.50 -31.29 -22.87
N GLU A 171 -4.79 -30.29 -23.37
CA GLU A 171 -3.53 -29.84 -22.78
C GLU A 171 -3.81 -29.34 -21.35
N ILE A 172 -3.52 -30.18 -20.35
CA ILE A 172 -3.61 -29.79 -18.94
C ILE A 172 -2.25 -29.24 -18.53
N ARG A 173 -2.21 -27.98 -18.11
CA ARG A 173 -1.00 -27.38 -17.52
C ARG A 173 -1.02 -27.64 -16.03
N HIS A 174 -0.04 -28.43 -15.59
CA HIS A 174 0.16 -28.80 -14.20
C HIS A 174 1.25 -27.94 -13.53
N PRO A 175 1.14 -27.73 -12.21
CA PRO A 175 2.19 -27.10 -11.44
C PRO A 175 3.46 -27.96 -11.41
N SER A 176 4.58 -27.31 -11.14
CA SER A 176 5.91 -27.94 -11.11
C SER A 176 6.12 -28.74 -9.82
N LYS A 177 5.78 -28.16 -8.68
CA LYS A 177 5.99 -28.74 -7.36
C LYS A 177 4.79 -28.53 -6.44
N ASP A 178 4.60 -29.52 -5.57
CA ASP A 178 3.64 -29.51 -4.49
C ASP A 178 4.36 -29.22 -3.17
N VAL A 179 3.90 -28.20 -2.46
CA VAL A 179 4.46 -27.79 -1.17
C VAL A 179 3.48 -28.18 -0.07
N MET A 180 3.93 -29.03 0.83
CA MET A 180 3.18 -29.38 2.04
C MET A 180 3.47 -28.34 3.11
N CYS A 181 2.42 -27.70 3.60
CA CYS A 181 2.48 -26.61 4.57
C CYS A 181 1.60 -26.93 5.77
N PHE A 182 1.94 -26.38 6.94
CA PHE A 182 1.07 -26.41 8.12
C PHE A 182 0.82 -25.04 8.71
N TRP A 183 -0.33 -24.88 9.36
CA TRP A 183 -0.71 -23.67 10.08
C TRP A 183 -1.62 -24.00 11.26
N TYR A 184 -1.73 -23.08 12.21
CA TYR A 184 -2.68 -23.20 13.30
C TYR A 184 -4.09 -22.84 12.82
N ASN A 185 -4.99 -23.80 12.84
CA ASN A 185 -6.41 -23.59 12.51
C ASN A 185 -7.15 -23.20 13.79
N SER A 186 -7.49 -21.91 13.91
CA SER A 186 -8.16 -21.37 15.10
C SER A 186 -9.55 -21.95 15.33
N LEU A 187 -10.29 -22.28 14.26
CA LEU A 187 -11.63 -22.85 14.38
C LEU A 187 -11.61 -24.30 14.89
N LYS A 188 -10.56 -25.06 14.57
CA LYS A 188 -10.38 -26.46 14.99
C LYS A 188 -9.44 -26.63 16.19
N GLU A 189 -8.86 -25.53 16.70
CA GLU A 189 -7.85 -25.49 17.77
C GLU A 189 -6.69 -26.49 17.57
N LYS A 190 -6.27 -26.68 16.31
CA LYS A 190 -5.20 -27.64 15.97
C LYS A 190 -4.39 -27.20 14.78
N PHE A 191 -3.18 -27.75 14.66
CA PHE A 191 -2.42 -27.62 13.43
C PHE A 191 -3.10 -28.40 12.31
N SER A 192 -3.29 -27.73 11.18
CA SER A 192 -3.80 -28.32 9.94
C SER A 192 -2.70 -28.34 8.90
N GLU A 193 -2.73 -29.34 8.04
CA GLU A 193 -1.78 -29.53 6.94
C GLU A 193 -2.51 -29.40 5.60
N ILE A 194 -1.81 -28.88 4.60
CA ILE A 194 -2.32 -28.76 3.24
C ILE A 194 -1.17 -28.90 2.24
N VAL A 195 -1.50 -29.37 1.04
CA VAL A 195 -0.61 -29.37 -0.11
C VAL A 195 -1.06 -28.28 -1.07
N ILE A 196 -0.19 -27.31 -1.34
CA ILE A 196 -0.45 -26.19 -2.25
C ILE A 196 0.64 -26.16 -3.33
N PRO A 197 0.29 -25.97 -4.60
CA PRO A 197 1.26 -25.74 -5.67
C PRO A 197 2.16 -24.54 -5.40
N ILE A 198 3.45 -24.69 -5.69
CA ILE A 198 4.45 -23.65 -5.40
C ILE A 198 4.13 -22.31 -6.08
N GLU A 199 3.52 -22.35 -7.27
CA GLU A 199 3.14 -21.18 -8.06
C GLU A 199 2.06 -20.32 -7.38
N ALA A 200 1.27 -20.89 -6.47
CA ALA A 200 0.24 -20.17 -5.73
C ALA A 200 0.74 -19.55 -4.42
N LEU A 201 2.00 -19.82 -4.04
CA LEU A 201 2.59 -19.35 -2.79
C LEU A 201 3.43 -18.09 -3.00
N LYS A 202 3.69 -17.40 -1.89
CA LYS A 202 4.63 -16.28 -1.77
C LYS A 202 5.42 -16.43 -0.46
N LEU A 203 6.72 -16.11 -0.49
CA LEU A 203 7.56 -16.08 0.70
C LEU A 203 7.17 -14.93 1.64
N VAL A 204 7.12 -15.20 2.93
CA VAL A 204 6.99 -14.18 3.98
C VAL A 204 8.35 -14.04 4.65
N ASN A 205 9.04 -12.93 4.37
CA ASN A 205 10.34 -12.66 4.97
C ASN A 205 10.17 -12.21 6.42
N PRO A 206 10.85 -12.83 7.40
CA PRO A 206 10.84 -12.36 8.77
C PRO A 206 11.45 -10.95 8.85
N ILE A 207 10.83 -10.07 9.62
CA ILE A 207 11.38 -8.74 9.89
C ILE A 207 12.52 -8.85 10.89
N ASN A 208 13.59 -8.07 10.66
CA ASN A 208 14.71 -8.00 11.59
C ASN A 208 14.23 -7.49 12.98
N PRO A 209 14.41 -8.27 14.06
CA PRO A 209 13.99 -7.84 15.40
C PRO A 209 14.57 -6.50 15.84
N THR A 210 15.84 -6.21 15.48
CA THR A 210 16.49 -4.94 15.87
C THR A 210 15.81 -3.73 15.24
N LEU A 211 15.19 -3.90 14.06
CA LEU A 211 14.40 -2.85 13.41
C LEU A 211 13.10 -2.59 14.19
N LEU A 212 12.43 -3.64 14.66
CA LEU A 212 11.24 -3.49 15.49
C LEU A 212 11.57 -2.81 16.82
N ASP A 213 12.71 -3.15 17.42
CA ASP A 213 13.20 -2.51 18.65
C ASP A 213 13.48 -1.03 18.43
N LEU A 214 14.15 -0.65 17.33
CA LEU A 214 14.38 0.75 16.96
C LEU A 214 13.05 1.52 16.83
N ILE A 215 12.08 0.97 16.11
CA ILE A 215 10.78 1.63 15.92
C ILE A 215 10.05 1.77 17.26
N ASN A 216 10.09 0.73 18.10
CA ASN A 216 9.47 0.74 19.41
C ASN A 216 10.11 1.76 20.37
N GLU A 217 11.44 1.91 20.33
CA GLU A 217 12.14 2.98 21.05
C GLU A 217 11.64 4.36 20.62
N VAL A 218 11.52 4.59 19.29
CA VAL A 218 11.04 5.87 18.77
C VAL A 218 9.59 6.14 19.18
N ILE A 219 8.71 5.13 19.17
CA ILE A 219 7.31 5.26 19.64
C ILE A 219 7.23 5.72 21.11
N ASN A 220 8.10 5.16 21.96
CA ASN A 220 8.14 5.49 23.39
C ASN A 220 8.84 6.82 23.68
N SER A 221 9.52 7.38 22.67
CA SER A 221 10.17 8.68 22.73
C SER A 221 9.31 9.78 22.08
N ALA A 222 9.70 11.04 22.27
CA ALA A 222 9.08 12.16 21.54
C ALA A 222 9.65 12.35 20.11
N PHE A 223 10.48 11.42 19.62
CA PHE A 223 11.21 11.54 18.37
C PHE A 223 10.38 11.15 17.14
N CYS A 224 10.95 11.42 15.97
CA CYS A 224 10.39 11.07 14.67
C CYS A 224 11.23 9.98 13.99
N LEU A 225 10.63 9.33 13.02
CA LEU A 225 11.28 8.33 12.18
C LEU A 225 11.27 8.83 10.73
N ARG A 226 12.46 8.94 10.14
CA ARG A 226 12.61 9.08 8.69
C ARG A 226 12.60 7.70 8.08
N VAL A 227 11.66 7.47 7.18
CA VAL A 227 11.53 6.21 6.42
C VAL A 227 11.76 6.52 4.96
N ILE A 228 12.73 5.84 4.36
CA ILE A 228 13.03 5.94 2.93
C ILE A 228 12.68 4.58 2.33
N ASN A 229 11.61 4.55 1.53
CA ASN A 229 11.17 3.37 0.82
C ASN A 229 11.21 3.66 -0.67
N GLN A 230 12.11 2.97 -1.39
CA GLN A 230 12.42 3.24 -2.79
C GLN A 230 12.83 4.71 -2.97
N GLU A 231 11.95 5.55 -3.53
CA GLU A 231 12.16 6.98 -3.79
C GLU A 231 11.26 7.88 -2.91
N GLN A 232 10.39 7.28 -2.10
CA GLN A 232 9.47 8.03 -1.24
C GLN A 232 10.06 8.21 0.15
N ILE A 233 10.14 9.46 0.57
CA ILE A 233 10.61 9.85 1.89
C ILE A 233 9.42 10.21 2.76
N TYR A 234 9.34 9.57 3.91
CA TYR A 234 8.35 9.83 4.94
C TYR A 234 9.04 10.35 6.19
N LEU A 235 8.40 11.31 6.85
CA LEU A 235 8.81 11.78 8.16
C LEU A 235 7.67 11.57 9.13
N VAL A 236 7.75 10.49 9.89
CA VAL A 236 6.62 9.96 10.64
C VAL A 236 6.87 10.15 12.13
N LYS A 237 5.88 10.68 12.85
CA LYS A 237 5.77 10.47 14.29
C LYS A 237 5.07 9.14 14.52
N PRO A 238 5.80 8.07 14.85
CA PRO A 238 5.20 6.75 14.95
C PRO A 238 4.29 6.69 16.18
N LYS A 239 3.18 5.93 16.08
CA LYS A 239 2.23 5.77 17.18
C LYS A 239 2.10 4.31 17.62
N LEU A 240 2.05 3.39 16.67
CA LEU A 240 1.88 1.97 16.95
C LEU A 240 2.38 1.11 15.79
N ILE A 241 2.80 -0.10 16.12
CA ILE A 241 3.10 -1.18 15.17
C ILE A 241 1.88 -2.12 15.16
N THR A 242 1.40 -2.51 13.97
CA THR A 242 0.41 -3.59 13.83
C THR A 242 0.98 -4.76 13.06
N TYR A 243 0.59 -5.97 13.43
CA TYR A 243 0.92 -7.20 12.72
C TYR A 243 -0.35 -7.76 12.06
N ARG A 244 -0.30 -8.05 10.75
CA ARG A 244 -1.41 -8.62 9.98
C ARG A 244 -0.87 -9.66 9.02
N SER A 245 -1.25 -10.92 9.25
CA SER A 245 -1.00 -12.04 8.33
C SER A 245 0.43 -12.15 7.82
N GLY A 246 1.43 -11.99 8.71
CA GLY A 246 2.85 -12.09 8.36
C GLY A 246 3.55 -10.75 8.15
N TYR A 247 2.81 -9.65 8.07
CA TYR A 247 3.35 -8.34 7.75
C TYR A 247 3.22 -7.38 8.93
N TYR A 248 4.25 -6.56 9.13
CA TYR A 248 4.24 -5.49 10.12
C TYR A 248 3.95 -4.15 9.42
N PHE A 249 3.18 -3.30 10.08
CA PHE A 249 2.82 -1.97 9.60
C PHE A 249 3.08 -0.93 10.68
N LEU A 250 3.67 0.19 10.29
CA LEU A 250 3.87 1.36 11.12
C LEU A 250 2.75 2.37 10.88
N ARG A 251 1.95 2.62 11.92
CA ARG A 251 0.94 3.69 11.87
C ARG A 251 1.44 4.91 12.64
N GLY A 252 1.37 6.07 12.01
CA GLY A 252 1.87 7.33 12.59
C GLY A 252 1.37 8.56 11.85
N TYR A 253 1.69 9.73 12.39
CA TYR A 253 1.42 11.00 11.72
C TYR A 253 2.60 11.36 10.82
N ASP A 254 2.36 11.46 9.52
CA ASP A 254 3.36 11.87 8.54
C ASP A 254 3.36 13.40 8.38
N TYR A 255 4.50 14.03 8.67
CA TYR A 255 4.70 15.46 8.54
C TYR A 255 4.85 15.93 7.08
N VAL A 256 5.22 15.05 6.15
CA VAL A 256 5.31 15.37 4.71
C VAL A 256 3.91 15.42 4.12
N LEU A 257 3.12 14.36 4.31
CA LEU A 257 1.74 14.29 3.80
C LEU A 257 0.71 14.99 4.71
N ASN A 258 1.12 15.40 5.91
CA ASN A 258 0.31 16.08 6.92
C ASN A 258 -1.00 15.32 7.27
N ARG A 259 -0.89 13.99 7.38
CA ARG A 259 -2.00 13.07 7.67
C ARG A 259 -1.51 11.84 8.44
N ILE A 260 -2.43 11.11 9.05
CA ILE A 260 -2.12 9.77 9.57
C ILE A 260 -1.90 8.85 8.38
N THR A 261 -0.76 8.17 8.36
CA THR A 261 -0.41 7.18 7.35
C THR A 261 -0.13 5.83 8.01
N GLU A 262 -0.17 4.80 7.18
CA GLU A 262 0.23 3.45 7.55
C GLU A 262 1.23 2.96 6.50
N LEU A 263 2.45 2.65 6.95
CA LEU A 263 3.54 2.20 6.10
C LEU A 263 3.81 0.71 6.36
N SER A 264 4.07 -0.07 5.31
CA SER A 264 4.61 -1.41 5.49
C SER A 264 6.00 -1.30 6.13
N ILE A 265 6.29 -2.16 7.10
CA ILE A 265 7.64 -2.33 7.64
C ILE A 265 8.29 -3.44 6.83
N ASP A 266 9.41 -3.13 6.19
CA ASP A 266 10.15 -4.06 5.37
C ASP A 266 11.66 -3.90 5.61
N ASN A 267 12.44 -4.96 5.39
CA ASN A 267 13.89 -4.94 5.65
C ASN A 267 14.69 -4.16 4.58
N ASN A 268 14.07 -3.78 3.46
CA ASN A 268 14.73 -3.09 2.35
C ASN A 268 14.64 -1.57 2.49
N SER A 269 13.66 -1.09 3.25
CA SER A 269 13.47 0.32 3.61
C SER A 269 14.53 0.77 4.63
N LYS A 270 14.95 2.03 4.50
CA LYS A 270 15.88 2.65 5.47
C LYS A 270 15.08 3.38 6.54
N TYR A 271 15.41 3.11 7.81
CA TYR A 271 14.78 3.72 8.97
C TYR A 271 15.80 4.46 9.80
N GLU A 272 15.53 5.72 10.08
CA GLU A 272 16.43 6.57 10.85
C GLU A 272 15.65 7.34 11.91
N LYS A 273 16.13 7.24 13.15
CA LYS A 273 15.63 8.03 14.28
C LYS A 273 16.09 9.47 14.12
N ILE A 274 15.14 10.41 14.22
CA ILE A 274 15.39 11.85 14.14
C ILE A 274 14.84 12.52 15.39
N GLU A 275 15.72 13.14 16.17
CA GLU A 275 15.33 13.85 17.39
C GLU A 275 14.70 15.22 17.09
N LYS A 276 15.29 15.96 16.15
CA LYS A 276 14.83 17.27 15.70
C LYS A 276 14.87 17.31 14.18
N PHE A 277 13.71 17.49 13.56
CA PHE A 277 13.57 17.53 12.10
C PHE A 277 13.30 18.94 11.55
N VAL A 278 13.01 19.92 12.42
CA VAL A 278 12.87 21.33 12.04
C VAL A 278 14.22 22.01 12.25
N LEU A 279 14.86 22.43 11.17
CA LEU A 279 16.15 23.13 11.22
C LEU A 279 15.96 24.55 11.75
N HIS A 280 15.03 25.27 11.13
CA HIS A 280 14.75 26.67 11.37
C HIS A 280 13.25 26.94 11.27
N SER A 281 12.78 28.01 11.92
CA SER A 281 11.40 28.47 11.80
C SER A 281 11.35 29.98 11.57
N ALA A 282 10.26 30.48 10.99
CA ALA A 282 9.94 31.89 10.87
C ALA A 282 8.43 32.08 11.05
N PRO A 283 7.95 33.22 11.56
CA PRO A 283 8.75 34.35 12.05
C PRO A 283 9.42 34.06 13.41
N GLU A 284 10.64 34.56 13.60
CA GLU A 284 11.32 34.57 14.90
C GLU A 284 11.02 35.89 15.62
N PHE A 285 10.21 35.84 16.69
CA PHE A 285 9.90 37.02 17.48
C PHE A 285 10.95 37.24 18.57
N ASN A 286 11.83 38.22 18.40
CA ASN A 286 12.82 38.59 19.41
C ASN A 286 12.61 40.04 19.86
N LEU A 287 11.73 40.21 20.85
CA LEU A 287 11.37 41.52 21.42
C LEU A 287 12.54 42.24 22.10
N GLU A 288 13.54 41.50 22.55
CA GLU A 288 14.70 42.07 23.24
C GLU A 288 15.67 42.73 22.26
N GLN A 289 15.76 42.22 21.03
CA GLN A 289 16.68 42.72 20.00
C GLN A 289 16.01 43.63 18.98
N ASP A 290 14.74 43.38 18.65
CA ASP A 290 13.96 44.21 17.72
C ASP A 290 12.49 44.34 18.17
N PRO A 291 12.11 45.48 18.79
CA PRO A 291 10.72 45.73 19.18
C PRO A 291 9.73 45.69 18.00
N ASN A 292 10.19 45.89 16.76
CA ASN A 292 9.35 45.86 15.56
C ASN A 292 9.17 44.45 14.99
N SER A 293 9.79 43.42 15.59
CA SER A 293 9.67 42.03 15.13
C SER A 293 8.23 41.50 15.19
N LEU A 294 7.34 42.15 15.96
CA LEU A 294 5.91 41.83 16.04
C LEU A 294 5.09 42.36 14.86
N SER A 295 5.64 43.26 14.05
CA SER A 295 4.91 43.81 12.91
C SER A 295 4.68 42.74 11.84
N LYS A 296 3.53 42.82 11.16
CA LYS A 296 3.20 41.91 10.06
C LYS A 296 4.24 41.97 8.93
N ASP A 297 4.77 43.17 8.66
CA ASP A 297 5.75 43.38 7.61
C ASP A 297 7.11 42.74 7.97
N ALA A 298 7.56 42.89 9.23
CA ALA A 298 8.78 42.21 9.69
C ALA A 298 8.64 40.68 9.63
N ALA A 299 7.49 40.15 10.05
CA ALA A 299 7.21 38.72 9.96
C ALA A 299 7.22 38.21 8.51
N LEU A 300 6.66 38.99 7.58
CA LEU A 300 6.64 38.66 6.16
C LEU A 300 8.05 38.64 5.56
N VAL A 301 8.90 39.61 5.91
CA VAL A 301 10.29 39.67 5.46
C VAL A 301 11.10 38.47 5.98
N ASP A 302 10.90 38.08 7.25
CA ASP A 302 11.58 36.92 7.83
C ASP A 302 11.12 35.61 7.17
N ILE A 303 9.82 35.45 6.95
CA ILE A 303 9.25 34.31 6.20
C ILE A 303 9.85 34.22 4.80
N GLU A 304 9.87 35.33 4.05
CA GLU A 304 10.43 35.39 2.70
C GLU A 304 11.91 35.01 2.67
N LYS A 305 12.69 35.54 3.61
CA LYS A 305 14.11 35.22 3.75
C LYS A 305 14.31 33.74 4.05
N LYS A 306 13.51 33.17 4.96
CA LYS A 306 13.59 31.75 5.35
C LYS A 306 13.27 30.83 4.16
N ILE A 307 12.18 31.12 3.44
CA ILE A 307 11.82 30.39 2.21
C ILE A 307 12.95 30.46 1.18
N SER A 308 13.54 31.64 0.98
CA SER A 308 14.62 31.82 -0.01
C SER A 308 15.89 31.03 0.35
N ASN A 309 16.25 31.01 1.64
CA ASN A 309 17.38 30.20 2.14
C ASN A 309 17.11 28.71 1.98
N ALA A 310 15.92 28.25 2.38
CA ALA A 310 15.52 26.85 2.28
C ALA A 310 15.47 26.39 0.82
N SER A 311 15.01 27.24 -0.12
CA SER A 311 15.01 26.98 -1.56
C SER A 311 16.43 26.77 -2.10
N THR A 312 17.40 27.58 -1.66
CA THR A 312 18.81 27.45 -2.07
C THR A 312 19.41 26.11 -1.60
N ASN A 313 19.01 25.66 -0.41
CA ASN A 313 19.43 24.38 0.16
C ASN A 313 18.63 23.18 -0.36
N HIS A 314 17.62 23.42 -1.21
CA HIS A 314 16.66 22.43 -1.69
C HIS A 314 15.92 21.70 -0.55
N ASN A 315 15.66 22.42 0.55
CA ASN A 315 14.99 21.87 1.72
C ASN A 315 13.47 21.99 1.60
N TYR A 316 12.75 20.98 2.07
CA TYR A 316 11.29 21.07 2.22
C TYR A 316 10.92 22.16 3.22
N ILE A 317 9.81 22.85 2.97
CA ILE A 317 9.22 23.79 3.93
C ILE A 317 7.84 23.33 4.34
N ARG A 318 7.52 23.54 5.62
CA ARG A 318 6.19 23.31 6.17
C ARG A 318 5.59 24.64 6.60
N ILE A 319 4.47 25.00 5.98
CA ILE A 319 3.82 26.29 6.19
C ILE A 319 2.50 26.13 6.94
N LYS A 320 2.20 27.07 7.84
CA LYS A 320 0.86 27.28 8.39
C LYS A 320 0.20 28.38 7.56
N TYR A 321 -0.83 28.03 6.80
CA TYR A 321 -1.44 28.89 5.80
C TYR A 321 -2.93 29.13 6.08
N LYS A 322 -3.34 30.40 6.06
CA LYS A 322 -4.73 30.83 6.12
C LYS A 322 -5.34 30.90 4.72
N ASN A 323 -6.47 30.23 4.51
CA ASN A 323 -7.20 30.34 3.25
C ASN A 323 -8.00 31.65 3.16
N ARG A 324 -8.79 31.84 2.09
CA ARG A 324 -9.65 33.03 1.91
C ARG A 324 -10.71 33.23 3.01
N ASN A 325 -11.01 32.19 3.79
CA ASN A 325 -11.98 32.21 4.88
C ASN A 325 -11.28 32.15 6.26
N ASP A 326 -9.99 32.50 6.32
CA ASP A 326 -9.15 32.47 7.53
C ASP A 326 -9.04 31.10 8.23
N ILE A 327 -9.36 30.01 7.52
CA ILE A 327 -9.19 28.65 8.04
C ILE A 327 -7.72 28.28 7.90
N LEU A 328 -7.12 27.95 9.05
CA LEU A 328 -5.75 27.50 9.15
C LEU A 328 -5.56 26.10 8.59
N SER A 329 -4.46 25.92 7.89
CA SER A 329 -4.07 24.62 7.35
C SER A 329 -2.57 24.48 7.30
N ILE A 330 -2.07 23.26 7.51
CA ILE A 330 -0.64 22.98 7.43
C ILE A 330 -0.35 22.31 6.07
N ARG A 331 0.72 22.76 5.41
CA ARG A 331 1.13 22.29 4.08
C ARG A 331 2.64 22.08 4.06
N THR A 332 3.08 20.98 3.47
CA THR A 332 4.49 20.75 3.20
C THR A 332 4.73 20.91 1.70
N ILE A 333 5.75 21.70 1.34
CA ILE A 333 6.01 22.16 -0.02
C ILE A 333 7.46 21.86 -0.38
N LYS A 334 7.66 21.37 -1.61
CA LYS A 334 8.97 21.17 -2.26
C LYS A 334 9.00 21.87 -3.62
N GLU A 335 10.19 21.99 -4.22
CA GLU A 335 10.37 22.55 -5.57
C GLU A 335 9.65 23.90 -5.74
N TYR A 336 9.99 24.86 -4.88
CA TYR A 336 9.25 26.11 -4.78
C TYR A 336 10.09 27.34 -5.09
N LYS A 337 9.39 28.40 -5.49
CA LYS A 337 9.95 29.72 -5.80
C LYS A 337 8.97 30.83 -5.39
N ILE A 338 9.52 32.01 -5.12
CA ILE A 338 8.74 33.21 -4.84
C ILE A 338 8.54 33.99 -6.15
N LEU A 339 7.31 34.41 -6.40
CA LEU A 339 6.88 35.18 -7.56
C LEU A 339 6.19 36.47 -7.12
N LEU A 340 6.23 37.48 -7.99
CA LEU A 340 5.44 38.70 -7.86
C LEU A 340 4.20 38.59 -8.76
N GLY A 341 3.03 38.92 -8.22
CA GLY A 341 1.77 38.92 -8.96
C GLY A 341 0.88 40.09 -8.56
N ARG A 342 -0.11 40.39 -9.39
CA ARG A 342 -1.13 41.41 -9.14
C ARG A 342 -2.49 40.77 -8.90
N GLU A 343 -3.15 41.15 -7.81
CA GLU A 343 -4.55 40.79 -7.50
C GLU A 343 -5.26 42.07 -7.06
N ASP A 344 -6.40 42.38 -7.68
CA ASP A 344 -7.22 43.57 -7.38
C ASP A 344 -6.45 44.92 -7.40
N GLY A 345 -5.45 45.02 -8.28
CA GLY A 345 -4.63 46.23 -8.44
C GLY A 345 -3.51 46.41 -7.42
N ALA A 346 -3.31 45.47 -6.49
CA ALA A 346 -2.21 45.46 -5.55
C ALA A 346 -1.17 44.37 -5.90
N ASP A 347 0.12 44.69 -5.67
CA ASP A 347 1.24 43.77 -5.86
C ASP A 347 1.38 42.87 -4.62
N TYR A 348 1.35 41.55 -4.82
CA TYR A 348 1.55 40.55 -3.78
C TYR A 348 2.68 39.58 -4.15
N LYS A 349 3.31 39.02 -3.13
CA LYS A 349 4.28 37.92 -3.28
C LYS A 349 3.56 36.59 -3.13
N TYR A 350 3.90 35.65 -4.00
CA TYR A 350 3.33 34.32 -4.03
C TYR A 350 4.42 33.26 -3.97
N LEU A 351 4.20 32.20 -3.19
CA LEU A 351 4.98 30.98 -3.15
C LEU A 351 4.34 29.99 -4.11
N GLN A 352 4.98 29.72 -5.25
CA GLN A 352 4.59 28.62 -6.13
C GLN A 352 5.44 27.40 -5.78
N GLY A 353 4.83 26.23 -5.63
CA GLY A 353 5.57 24.98 -5.45
C GLY A 353 4.68 23.74 -5.41
N PHE A 354 5.30 22.57 -5.30
CA PHE A 354 4.60 21.30 -5.23
C PHE A 354 4.10 21.01 -3.80
N CYS A 355 2.78 20.95 -3.63
CA CYS A 355 2.14 20.70 -2.33
C CYS A 355 1.97 19.20 -2.08
N CYS A 356 2.72 18.65 -1.13
CA CYS A 356 2.76 17.20 -0.85
C CYS A 356 1.41 16.64 -0.40
N LEU A 357 0.62 17.40 0.36
CA LEU A 357 -0.73 16.97 0.78
C LEU A 357 -1.69 16.80 -0.41
N ARG A 358 -1.54 17.61 -1.46
CA ARG A 358 -2.43 17.61 -2.64
C ARG A 358 -1.84 16.88 -3.84
N MET A 359 -0.57 16.50 -3.78
CA MET A 359 0.18 15.91 -4.89
C MET A 359 0.05 16.75 -6.16
N ALA A 360 0.16 18.07 -6.04
CA ALA A 360 -0.03 19.00 -7.15
C ALA A 360 0.66 20.34 -6.89
N GLU A 361 1.03 21.03 -7.97
CA GLU A 361 1.46 22.43 -7.90
C GLU A 361 0.35 23.33 -7.35
N ARG A 362 0.76 24.24 -6.46
CA ARG A 362 -0.11 25.22 -5.81
C ARG A 362 0.62 26.54 -5.65
N VAL A 363 -0.18 27.59 -5.56
CA VAL A 363 0.28 28.96 -5.35
C VAL A 363 -0.31 29.44 -4.03
N PHE A 364 0.54 29.95 -3.15
CA PHE A 364 0.19 30.45 -1.83
C PHE A 364 0.58 31.91 -1.71
N ARG A 365 -0.31 32.74 -1.18
CA ARG A 365 -0.01 34.14 -0.87
C ARG A 365 0.89 34.25 0.36
N LEU A 366 2.04 34.93 0.26
CA LEU A 366 3.01 35.01 1.36
C LEU A 366 2.43 35.71 2.61
N ASP A 367 1.61 36.74 2.43
CA ASP A 367 0.95 37.49 3.50
C ASP A 367 -0.06 36.66 4.31
N ARG A 368 -0.40 35.46 3.85
CA ARG A 368 -1.29 34.52 4.51
C ARG A 368 -0.58 33.32 5.13
N ILE A 369 0.75 33.30 5.06
CA ILE A 369 1.58 32.33 5.77
C ILE A 369 1.84 32.89 7.17
N ASP A 370 1.31 32.20 8.18
CA ASP A 370 1.52 32.59 9.59
C ASP A 370 2.89 32.12 10.10
N ASN A 371 3.39 31.01 9.56
CA ASN A 371 4.62 30.38 10.03
C ASN A 371 5.18 29.44 8.96
N VAL A 372 6.51 29.39 8.88
CA VAL A 372 7.29 28.47 8.06
C VAL A 372 8.25 27.71 8.96
N GLU A 373 8.35 26.41 8.75
CA GLU A 373 9.34 25.51 9.33
C GLU A 373 10.18 24.94 8.18
N GLU A 374 11.49 25.14 8.20
CA GLU A 374 12.44 24.48 7.29
C GLU A 374 12.73 23.08 7.83
N LEU A 375 12.48 22.06 7.02
CA LEU A 375 12.64 20.67 7.42
C LEU A 375 14.05 20.16 7.04
N ASP A 376 14.61 19.27 7.85
CA ASP A 376 15.83 18.50 7.55
C ASP A 376 15.54 17.37 6.53
N LEU A 377 15.03 17.79 5.37
CA LEU A 377 14.63 16.94 4.26
C LEU A 377 14.94 17.69 2.96
N LYS A 378 15.62 17.02 2.03
CA LYS A 378 16.00 17.58 0.73
C LYS A 378 15.17 17.01 -0.40
N PHE A 379 14.85 17.85 -1.39
CA PHE A 379 14.34 17.42 -2.69
C PHE A 379 15.44 17.57 -3.74
N GLU A 380 15.35 16.78 -4.80
CA GLU A 380 16.25 16.83 -5.96
C GLU A 380 15.85 17.92 -6.97
#